data_AF-Q18292-F1
#
_entry.id   AF-Q18292-F1
#
_cell.length_a   1.000
_cell.length_b   1.000
_cell.length_c   1.000
_cell.angle_alpha   90.00
_cell.angle_beta   90.00
_cell.angle_gamma   90.00
#
_symmetry.space_group_name_H-M   'P 1'
#
loop_
_entity.id
_entity.type
_entity.pdbx_description
1 polymer ?
#
loop_
_entity_poly.entity_id
_entity_poly.type
_entity_poly.pdbx_seq_one_letter_code
_entity_poly.pdbx_strand_id
1 'polypeptide(L)'
;MSLSQKKDLLDELHNEAAKWLAVLLDLCKNVKAPENQRNLVAWAQKWMDGAGTLTDELEDFSIRVHVAETVSEINPADNAPVMECLVDVVNAINSITQNMYKIVNNDQNKRLFIAKSNAQRKHAKLLNEKEIVMRRLEQLKKEQLKKTMESEKKLRDLQAENIRRDFQEQARSQAMRDHEVYLAYAEAINSVNVTPHFEHFETPAEDISTPFESPNLPRKRRSRSLGRKVLGSVKKTIRRSVSAIHDYIDHHHK
;
A
#
# COMPACT_ATOMS: atom_id res chain seq x y z
N MET A 1 -3.36 -70.20 30.59
CA MET A 1 -4.73 -69.90 31.06
C MET A 1 -5.58 -71.15 31.09
N SER A 2 -6.47 -71.27 32.06
CA SER A 2 -7.50 -72.30 32.07
C SER A 2 -8.58 -72.01 31.02
N LEU A 3 -9.36 -73.03 30.62
CA LEU A 3 -10.51 -72.84 29.71
C LEU A 3 -11.53 -71.83 30.27
N SER A 4 -11.69 -71.76 31.60
CA SER A 4 -12.54 -70.76 32.26
C SER A 4 -12.03 -69.34 31.99
N GLN A 5 -10.74 -69.08 32.21
CA GLN A 5 -10.14 -67.76 31.98
C GLN A 5 -10.26 -67.29 30.53
N LYS A 6 -10.10 -68.21 29.57
CA LYS A 6 -10.28 -67.89 28.14
C LYS A 6 -11.71 -67.48 27.82
N LYS A 7 -12.69 -68.17 28.42
CA LYS A 7 -14.10 -67.87 28.24
C LYS A 7 -14.48 -66.54 28.90
N ASP A 8 -13.98 -66.28 30.11
CA ASP A 8 -14.22 -65.03 30.83
C ASP A 8 -13.70 -63.81 30.03
N LEU A 9 -12.51 -63.93 29.40
CA LEU A 9 -11.94 -62.90 28.54
C LEU A 9 -12.76 -62.68 27.26
N LEU A 10 -13.23 -63.76 26.61
CA LEU A 10 -14.07 -63.67 25.43
C LEU A 10 -15.40 -62.97 25.74
N ASP A 11 -16.03 -63.35 26.86
CA ASP A 11 -17.27 -62.73 27.33
C ASP A 11 -17.04 -61.24 27.67
N GLU A 12 -15.88 -60.86 28.22
CA GLU A 12 -15.50 -59.47 28.46
C GLU A 12 -15.39 -58.66 27.16
N LEU A 13 -14.68 -59.18 26.15
CA LEU A 13 -14.53 -58.54 24.85
C LEU A 13 -15.87 -58.40 24.11
N HIS A 14 -16.74 -59.41 24.18
CA HIS A 14 -18.08 -59.35 23.58
C HIS A 14 -18.97 -58.33 24.28
N ASN A 15 -18.91 -58.25 25.62
CA ASN A 15 -19.63 -57.22 26.38
C ASN A 15 -19.12 -55.81 26.05
N GLU A 16 -17.84 -55.65 25.80
CA GLU A 16 -17.26 -54.39 25.37
C GLU A 16 -17.71 -53.99 23.96
N ALA A 17 -17.68 -54.91 22.99
CA ALA A 17 -18.23 -54.67 21.66
C ALA A 17 -19.72 -54.27 21.72
N ALA A 18 -20.50 -54.91 22.60
CA ALA A 18 -21.90 -54.56 22.81
C ALA A 18 -22.08 -53.15 23.41
N LYS A 19 -21.21 -52.73 24.34
CA LYS A 19 -21.20 -51.35 24.86
C LYS A 19 -20.88 -50.35 23.76
N TRP A 20 -19.87 -50.60 22.93
CA TRP A 20 -19.52 -49.74 21.81
C TRP A 20 -20.69 -49.59 20.82
N LEU A 21 -21.34 -50.71 20.45
CA LEU A 21 -22.54 -50.70 19.60
C LEU A 21 -23.69 -49.90 20.25
N ALA A 22 -23.85 -49.95 21.56
CA ALA A 22 -24.86 -49.17 22.27
C ALA A 22 -24.58 -47.65 22.17
N VAL A 23 -23.33 -47.23 22.32
CA VAL A 23 -22.94 -45.81 22.16
C VAL A 23 -23.16 -45.35 20.72
N LEU A 24 -22.81 -46.18 19.73
CA LEU A 24 -23.07 -45.88 18.32
C LEU A 24 -24.58 -45.73 18.04
N LEU A 25 -25.40 -46.63 18.56
CA LEU A 25 -26.86 -46.55 18.42
C LEU A 25 -27.42 -45.29 19.07
N ASP A 26 -26.87 -44.86 20.20
CA ASP A 26 -27.24 -43.61 20.86
C ASP A 26 -26.83 -42.39 20.00
N LEU A 27 -25.64 -42.40 19.41
CA LEU A 27 -25.21 -41.37 18.45
C LEU A 27 -26.18 -41.28 17.27
N CYS A 28 -26.52 -42.41 16.65
CA CYS A 28 -27.48 -42.46 15.55
C CYS A 28 -28.87 -41.90 15.94
N LYS A 29 -29.34 -42.16 17.17
CA LYS A 29 -30.62 -41.62 17.67
C LYS A 29 -30.56 -40.12 17.96
N ASN A 30 -29.42 -39.64 18.48
CA ASN A 30 -29.20 -38.24 18.87
C ASN A 30 -28.83 -37.33 17.70
N VAL A 31 -28.47 -37.93 16.56
CA VAL A 31 -28.05 -37.26 15.33
C VAL A 31 -29.09 -37.57 14.25
N LYS A 32 -30.36 -37.16 14.48
CA LYS A 32 -31.41 -37.23 13.46
C LYS A 32 -31.15 -36.21 12.36
N ALA A 33 -31.24 -36.66 11.10
CA ALA A 33 -31.12 -35.78 9.95
C ALA A 33 -32.17 -34.66 10.04
N PRO A 34 -31.76 -33.38 10.04
CA PRO A 34 -32.70 -32.27 10.08
C PRO A 34 -33.43 -32.16 8.75
N GLU A 35 -34.74 -31.91 8.81
CA GLU A 35 -35.55 -31.62 7.61
C GLU A 35 -35.08 -30.33 6.90
N ASN A 36 -34.53 -29.39 7.67
CA ASN A 36 -34.09 -28.09 7.17
C ASN A 36 -32.62 -28.09 6.75
N GLN A 37 -32.37 -27.69 5.50
CA GLN A 37 -31.03 -27.56 4.93
C GLN A 37 -30.09 -26.66 5.76
N ARG A 38 -30.63 -25.65 6.47
CA ARG A 38 -29.83 -24.76 7.34
C ARG A 38 -29.16 -25.49 8.50
N ASN A 39 -29.78 -26.55 9.01
CA ASN A 39 -29.26 -27.31 10.13
C ASN A 39 -28.43 -28.52 9.67
N LEU A 40 -28.41 -28.81 8.37
CA LEU A 40 -27.73 -29.97 7.80
C LEU A 40 -26.21 -29.92 8.03
N VAL A 41 -25.60 -28.74 7.97
CA VAL A 41 -24.16 -28.55 8.23
C VAL A 41 -23.83 -28.80 9.71
N ALA A 42 -24.64 -28.25 10.62
CA ALA A 42 -24.46 -28.46 12.06
C ALA A 42 -24.66 -29.94 12.44
N TRP A 43 -25.63 -30.60 11.81
CA TRP A 43 -25.85 -32.03 11.95
C TRP A 43 -24.66 -32.86 11.45
N ALA A 44 -24.15 -32.54 10.25
CA ALA A 44 -22.98 -33.20 9.69
C ALA A 44 -21.73 -33.02 10.59
N GLN A 45 -21.53 -31.84 11.15
CA GLN A 45 -20.46 -31.58 12.13
C GLN A 45 -20.62 -32.43 13.40
N LYS A 46 -21.82 -32.46 13.98
CA LYS A 46 -22.11 -33.28 15.17
C LYS A 46 -21.88 -34.77 14.91
N TRP A 47 -22.24 -35.28 13.74
CA TRP A 47 -21.93 -36.65 13.34
C TRP A 47 -20.43 -36.88 13.29
N MET A 48 -19.67 -36.02 12.58
CA MET A 48 -18.23 -36.19 12.39
C MET A 48 -17.47 -36.18 13.72
N ASP A 49 -17.83 -35.28 14.64
CA ASP A 49 -17.20 -35.19 15.96
C ASP A 49 -17.47 -36.45 16.80
N GLY A 50 -18.71 -36.96 16.78
CA GLY A 50 -19.08 -38.18 17.49
C GLY A 50 -18.50 -39.45 16.87
N ALA A 51 -18.52 -39.55 15.54
CA ALA A 51 -17.98 -40.70 14.80
C ALA A 51 -16.46 -40.80 14.94
N GLY A 52 -15.74 -39.66 15.00
CA GLY A 52 -14.30 -39.64 15.25
C GLY A 52 -13.94 -40.31 16.57
N THR A 53 -14.61 -39.91 17.66
CA THR A 53 -14.38 -40.49 19.00
C THR A 53 -14.65 -42.00 19.01
N LEU A 54 -15.75 -42.44 18.38
CA LEU A 54 -16.10 -43.87 18.31
C LEU A 54 -15.12 -44.69 17.46
N THR A 55 -14.49 -44.07 16.46
CA THR A 55 -13.52 -44.76 15.59
C THR A 55 -12.23 -45.01 16.37
N ASP A 56 -11.77 -44.04 17.15
CA ASP A 56 -10.58 -44.18 17.99
C ASP A 56 -10.78 -45.27 19.07
N GLU A 57 -11.95 -45.32 19.71
CA GLU A 57 -12.29 -46.37 20.68
C GLU A 57 -12.32 -47.77 20.06
N LEU A 58 -12.83 -47.88 18.82
CA LEU A 58 -12.89 -49.16 18.12
C LEU A 58 -11.50 -49.62 17.65
N GLU A 59 -10.63 -48.70 17.25
CA GLU A 59 -9.25 -49.03 16.88
C GLU A 59 -8.51 -49.65 18.07
N ASP A 60 -8.65 -49.07 19.27
CA ASP A 60 -8.10 -49.64 20.51
C ASP A 60 -8.67 -51.03 20.82
N PHE A 61 -10.01 -51.19 20.70
CA PHE A 61 -10.65 -52.49 20.88
C PHE A 61 -10.13 -53.55 19.89
N SER A 62 -10.01 -53.19 18.61
CA SER A 62 -9.50 -54.06 17.56
C SER A 62 -8.06 -54.51 17.83
N ILE A 63 -7.19 -53.59 18.28
CA ILE A 63 -5.82 -53.89 18.69
C ILE A 63 -5.81 -54.89 19.85
N ARG A 64 -6.63 -54.69 20.89
CA ARG A 64 -6.70 -55.60 22.05
C ARG A 64 -7.19 -56.99 21.68
N VAL A 65 -8.22 -57.09 20.85
CA VAL A 65 -8.70 -58.36 20.29
C VAL A 65 -7.58 -59.07 19.53
N HIS A 66 -6.89 -58.34 18.64
CA HIS A 66 -5.81 -58.91 17.84
C HIS A 66 -4.65 -59.43 18.70
N VAL A 67 -4.29 -58.71 19.76
CA VAL A 67 -3.27 -59.14 20.73
C VAL A 67 -3.72 -60.41 21.45
N ALA A 68 -4.96 -60.47 21.93
CA ALA A 68 -5.52 -61.65 22.59
C ALA A 68 -5.55 -62.89 21.66
N GLU A 69 -5.89 -62.71 20.38
CA GLU A 69 -5.82 -63.77 19.37
C GLU A 69 -4.37 -64.26 19.15
N THR A 70 -3.42 -63.32 19.03
CA THR A 70 -2.01 -63.63 18.76
C THR A 70 -1.34 -64.38 19.91
N VAL A 71 -1.68 -64.03 21.16
CA VAL A 71 -1.15 -64.68 22.38
C VAL A 71 -1.93 -65.97 22.71
N SER A 72 -2.82 -66.42 21.81
CA SER A 72 -3.64 -67.63 21.95
C SER A 72 -4.54 -67.61 23.19
N GLU A 73 -4.96 -66.42 23.60
CA GLU A 73 -5.85 -66.19 24.72
C GLU A 73 -7.30 -66.52 24.33
N ILE A 74 -7.68 -66.09 23.14
CA ILE A 74 -8.96 -66.41 22.49
C ILE A 74 -8.72 -67.13 21.16
N ASN A 75 -9.69 -67.93 20.72
CA ASN A 75 -9.65 -68.58 19.42
C ASN A 75 -10.25 -67.64 18.37
N PRO A 76 -9.53 -67.28 17.29
CA PRO A 76 -10.05 -66.39 16.25
C PRO A 76 -11.39 -66.85 15.66
N ALA A 77 -11.62 -68.17 15.57
CA ALA A 77 -12.87 -68.73 15.06
C ALA A 77 -14.09 -68.39 15.93
N ASP A 78 -13.90 -68.28 17.25
CA ASP A 78 -14.99 -67.97 18.19
C ASP A 78 -15.36 -66.48 18.14
N ASN A 79 -14.44 -65.63 17.69
CA ASN A 79 -14.61 -64.19 17.62
C ASN A 79 -14.95 -63.66 16.22
N ALA A 80 -14.71 -64.45 15.17
CA ALA A 80 -14.89 -64.05 13.78
C ALA A 80 -16.28 -63.42 13.45
N PRO A 81 -17.43 -63.96 13.93
CA PRO A 81 -18.74 -63.37 13.62
C PRO A 81 -18.93 -61.97 14.19
N VAL A 82 -18.37 -61.71 15.39
CA VAL A 82 -18.45 -60.40 16.04
C VAL A 82 -17.58 -59.40 15.27
N MET A 83 -16.36 -59.80 14.92
CA MET A 83 -15.45 -58.96 14.15
C MET A 83 -15.99 -58.64 12.76
N GLU A 84 -16.59 -59.61 12.06
CA GLU A 84 -17.23 -59.39 10.75
C GLU A 84 -18.36 -58.35 10.86
N CYS A 85 -19.22 -58.47 11.87
CA CYS A 85 -20.27 -57.49 12.12
C CYS A 85 -19.73 -56.10 12.44
N LEU A 86 -18.67 -56.00 13.26
CA LEU A 86 -18.02 -54.72 13.57
C LEU A 86 -17.42 -54.08 12.32
N VAL A 87 -16.80 -54.87 11.44
CA VAL A 87 -16.26 -54.38 10.15
C VAL A 87 -17.37 -53.80 9.27
N ASP A 88 -18.53 -54.46 9.17
CA ASP A 88 -19.67 -53.95 8.41
C ASP A 88 -20.19 -52.62 8.97
N VAL A 89 -20.28 -52.52 10.30
CA VAL A 89 -20.70 -51.30 10.98
C VAL A 89 -19.70 -50.16 10.73
N VAL A 90 -18.39 -50.43 10.79
CA VAL A 90 -17.35 -49.44 10.46
C VAL A 90 -17.46 -48.96 9.03
N ASN A 91 -17.67 -49.88 8.09
CA ASN A 91 -17.85 -49.52 6.68
C ASN A 91 -19.07 -48.61 6.49
N ALA A 92 -20.17 -48.89 7.20
CA ALA A 92 -21.36 -48.04 7.19
C ALA A 92 -21.07 -46.65 7.80
N ILE A 93 -20.42 -46.57 8.97
CA ILE A 93 -20.02 -45.31 9.62
C ILE A 93 -19.13 -44.49 8.68
N ASN A 94 -18.15 -45.11 8.04
CA ASN A 94 -17.23 -44.46 7.11
C ASN A 94 -17.98 -43.88 5.91
N SER A 95 -18.92 -44.64 5.33
CA SER A 95 -19.77 -44.17 4.23
C SER A 95 -20.61 -42.94 4.63
N ILE A 96 -21.24 -42.98 5.81
CA ILE A 96 -22.01 -41.85 6.34
C ILE A 96 -21.10 -40.64 6.56
N THR A 97 -19.95 -40.86 7.20
CA THR A 97 -18.96 -39.81 7.50
C THR A 97 -18.42 -39.14 6.23
N GLN A 98 -18.13 -39.91 5.18
CA GLN A 98 -17.75 -39.36 3.87
C GLN A 98 -18.84 -38.47 3.27
N ASN A 99 -20.11 -38.85 3.41
CA ASN A 99 -21.22 -38.01 2.98
C ASN A 99 -21.35 -36.74 3.82
N MET A 100 -21.07 -36.80 5.14
CA MET A 100 -21.00 -35.60 5.99
C MET A 100 -19.89 -34.65 5.56
N TYR A 101 -18.70 -35.15 5.25
CA TYR A 101 -17.62 -34.33 4.72
C TYR A 101 -18.03 -33.63 3.42
N LYS A 102 -18.74 -34.30 2.51
CA LYS A 102 -19.26 -33.66 1.28
C LYS A 102 -20.22 -32.52 1.58
N ILE A 103 -21.11 -32.68 2.57
CA ILE A 103 -22.06 -31.63 2.98
C ILE A 103 -21.31 -30.41 3.51
N VAL A 104 -20.38 -30.62 4.46
CA VAL A 104 -19.62 -29.53 5.08
C VAL A 104 -18.73 -28.84 4.07
N ASN A 105 -18.03 -29.61 3.22
CA ASN A 105 -17.17 -29.05 2.19
C ASN A 105 -17.98 -28.25 1.14
N ASN A 106 -19.17 -28.72 0.76
CA ASN A 106 -20.05 -27.96 -0.13
C ASN A 106 -20.47 -26.61 0.49
N ASP A 107 -20.82 -26.58 1.78
CA ASP A 107 -21.13 -25.33 2.48
C ASP A 107 -19.93 -24.38 2.53
N GLN A 108 -18.75 -24.90 2.88
CA GLN A 108 -17.50 -24.13 2.89
C GLN A 108 -17.18 -23.55 1.50
N ASN A 109 -17.31 -24.34 0.44
CA ASN A 109 -17.10 -23.89 -0.93
C ASN A 109 -18.09 -22.79 -1.34
N LYS A 110 -19.36 -22.88 -0.94
CA LYS A 110 -20.34 -21.81 -1.17
C LYS A 110 -19.96 -20.52 -0.43
N ARG A 111 -19.55 -20.61 0.83
CA ARG A 111 -19.09 -19.45 1.61
C ARG A 111 -17.85 -18.80 0.99
N LEU A 112 -16.87 -19.60 0.59
CA LEU A 112 -15.66 -19.14 -0.10
C LEU A 112 -15.99 -18.47 -1.44
N PHE A 113 -16.92 -19.04 -2.22
CA PHE A 113 -17.37 -18.46 -3.47
C PHE A 113 -18.02 -17.08 -3.27
N ILE A 114 -18.89 -16.94 -2.27
CA ILE A 114 -19.51 -15.65 -1.91
C ILE A 114 -18.44 -14.64 -1.48
N ALA A 115 -17.51 -15.04 -0.62
CA ALA A 115 -16.42 -14.19 -0.17
C ALA A 115 -15.53 -13.71 -1.33
N LYS A 116 -15.18 -14.62 -2.25
CA LYS A 116 -14.44 -14.32 -3.47
C LYS A 116 -15.19 -13.31 -4.36
N SER A 117 -16.49 -13.54 -4.59
CA SER A 117 -17.33 -12.62 -5.37
C SER A 117 -17.39 -11.23 -4.74
N ASN A 118 -17.52 -11.14 -3.41
CA ASN A 118 -17.51 -9.87 -2.67
C ASN A 118 -16.17 -9.14 -2.79
N ALA A 119 -15.06 -9.86 -2.65
CA ALA A 119 -13.71 -9.31 -2.80
C ALA A 119 -13.47 -8.77 -4.22
N GLN A 120 -13.89 -9.53 -5.24
CA GLN A 120 -13.80 -9.10 -6.64
C GLN A 120 -14.63 -7.83 -6.91
N ARG A 121 -15.86 -7.75 -6.41
CA ARG A 121 -16.70 -6.54 -6.52
C ARG A 121 -16.05 -5.33 -5.85
N LYS A 122 -15.49 -5.51 -4.64
CA LYS A 122 -14.78 -4.45 -3.92
C LYS A 122 -13.52 -3.99 -4.68
N HIS A 123 -12.76 -4.92 -5.24
CA HIS A 123 -11.59 -4.62 -6.04
C HIS A 123 -11.95 -3.82 -7.31
N ALA A 124 -12.98 -4.23 -8.04
CA ALA A 124 -13.47 -3.50 -9.21
C ALA A 124 -13.93 -2.07 -8.86
N LYS A 125 -14.62 -1.90 -7.73
CA LYS A 125 -15.00 -0.57 -7.21
C LYS A 125 -13.77 0.31 -6.94
N LEU A 126 -12.77 -0.23 -6.24
CA LEU A 126 -11.54 0.49 -5.92
C LEU A 126 -10.73 0.87 -7.16
N LEU A 127 -10.72 0.02 -8.20
CA LEU A 127 -10.08 0.37 -9.48
C LEU A 127 -10.76 1.57 -10.15
N ASN A 128 -12.10 1.59 -10.17
CA ASN A 128 -12.85 2.71 -10.72
C ASN A 128 -12.61 4.00 -9.91
N GLU A 129 -12.63 3.92 -8.58
CA GLU A 129 -12.33 5.06 -7.70
C GLU A 129 -10.90 5.59 -7.92
N LYS A 130 -9.92 4.69 -8.03
CA LYS A 130 -8.53 5.04 -8.37
C LYS A 130 -8.47 5.81 -9.69
N GLU A 131 -9.17 5.34 -10.72
CA GLU A 131 -9.19 5.99 -12.03
C GLU A 131 -9.79 7.40 -11.96
N ILE A 132 -10.92 7.58 -11.27
CA ILE A 132 -11.55 8.89 -11.06
C ILE A 132 -10.59 9.85 -10.34
N VAL A 133 -9.94 9.39 -9.27
CA VAL A 133 -8.97 10.19 -8.51
C VAL A 133 -7.76 10.56 -9.36
N MET A 134 -7.23 9.64 -10.17
CA MET A 134 -6.11 9.93 -11.07
C MET A 134 -6.47 10.99 -12.10
N ARG A 135 -7.64 10.89 -12.75
CA ARG A 135 -8.11 11.91 -13.70
C ARG A 135 -8.27 13.29 -13.02
N ARG A 136 -8.82 13.31 -11.80
CA ARG A 136 -8.95 14.55 -11.03
C ARG A 136 -7.59 15.16 -10.68
N LEU A 137 -6.63 14.33 -10.30
CA LEU A 137 -5.26 14.76 -9.99
C LEU A 137 -4.57 15.36 -11.22
N GLU A 138 -4.73 14.73 -12.40
CA GLU A 138 -4.20 15.25 -13.66
C GLU A 138 -4.81 16.60 -14.03
N GLN A 139 -6.13 16.76 -13.84
CA GLN A 139 -6.81 18.05 -14.03
C GLN A 139 -6.23 19.14 -13.13
N LEU A 140 -6.09 18.85 -11.83
CA LEU A 140 -5.53 19.81 -10.87
C LEU A 140 -4.10 20.19 -11.21
N LYS A 141 -3.27 19.24 -11.66
CA LYS A 141 -1.90 19.52 -12.12
C LYS A 141 -1.88 20.44 -13.34
N LYS A 142 -2.78 20.23 -14.32
CA LYS A 142 -2.90 21.08 -15.50
C LYS A 142 -3.36 22.50 -15.14
N GLU A 143 -4.35 22.62 -14.25
CA GLU A 143 -4.84 23.92 -13.77
C GLU A 143 -3.76 24.68 -12.99
N GLN A 144 -3.01 23.99 -12.13
CA GLN A 144 -1.92 24.59 -11.39
C GLN A 144 -0.82 25.11 -12.32
N LEU A 145 -0.43 24.32 -13.33
CA LEU A 145 0.55 24.73 -14.34
C LEU A 145 0.06 25.96 -15.13
N LYS A 146 -1.21 26.00 -15.51
CA LYS A 146 -1.80 27.16 -16.19
C LYS A 146 -1.72 28.42 -15.33
N LYS A 147 -2.10 28.33 -14.05
CA LYS A 147 -2.01 29.45 -13.10
C LYS A 147 -0.58 29.95 -12.93
N THR A 148 0.40 29.05 -12.82
CA THR A 148 1.80 29.44 -12.71
C THR A 148 2.27 30.17 -13.97
N MET A 149 1.98 29.66 -15.16
CA MET A 149 2.34 30.35 -16.41
C MET A 149 1.69 31.72 -16.54
N GLU A 150 0.41 31.85 -16.18
CA GLU A 150 -0.30 33.14 -16.20
C GLU A 150 0.31 34.15 -15.21
N SER A 151 0.69 33.69 -14.00
CA SER A 151 1.34 34.54 -13.01
C SER A 151 2.74 34.99 -13.45
N GLU A 152 3.50 34.09 -14.08
CA GLU A 152 4.82 34.40 -14.64
C GLU A 152 4.71 35.37 -15.81
N LYS A 153 3.70 35.19 -16.68
CA LYS A 153 3.43 36.13 -17.78
C LYS A 153 3.10 37.52 -17.25
N LYS A 154 2.17 37.63 -16.27
CA LYS A 154 1.83 38.90 -15.63
C LYS A 154 3.05 39.59 -15.01
N LEU A 155 3.95 38.81 -14.39
CA LEU A 155 5.18 39.34 -13.82
C LEU A 155 6.12 39.88 -14.90
N ARG A 156 6.29 39.17 -16.02
CA ARG A 156 7.09 39.63 -17.17
C ARG A 156 6.51 40.89 -17.79
N ASP A 157 5.18 40.95 -17.96
CA ASP A 157 4.49 42.11 -18.52
C ASP A 157 4.67 43.34 -17.61
N LEU A 158 4.55 43.18 -16.28
CA LEU A 158 4.83 44.23 -15.31
C LEU A 158 6.28 44.70 -15.33
N GLN A 159 7.24 43.78 -15.46
CA GLN A 159 8.66 44.12 -15.57
C GLN A 159 8.96 44.89 -16.86
N ALA A 160 8.40 44.44 -18.00
CA ALA A 160 8.54 45.13 -19.28
C ALA A 160 7.95 46.54 -19.22
N GLU A 161 6.79 46.69 -18.57
CA GLU A 161 6.14 47.99 -18.39
C GLU A 161 6.97 48.93 -17.48
N ASN A 162 7.55 48.41 -16.39
CA ASN A 162 8.43 49.19 -15.54
C ASN A 162 9.69 49.64 -16.27
N ILE A 163 10.36 48.75 -17.02
CA ILE A 163 11.52 49.12 -17.85
C ILE A 163 11.14 50.21 -18.85
N ARG A 164 9.97 50.10 -19.49
CA ARG A 164 9.46 51.10 -20.43
C ARG A 164 9.25 52.45 -19.75
N ARG A 165 8.65 52.45 -18.56
CA ARG A 165 8.43 53.67 -17.76
C ARG A 165 9.75 54.31 -17.35
N ASP A 166 10.68 53.53 -16.83
CA ASP A 166 12.00 54.01 -16.40
C ASP A 166 12.76 54.64 -17.58
N PHE A 167 12.73 54.00 -18.76
CA PHE A 167 13.33 54.55 -19.98
C PHE A 167 12.68 55.87 -20.39
N GLN A 168 11.35 55.97 -20.32
CA GLN A 168 10.63 57.20 -20.64
C GLN A 168 10.97 58.34 -19.68
N GLU A 169 11.11 58.05 -18.39
CA GLU A 169 11.49 59.03 -17.36
C GLU A 169 12.94 59.48 -17.51
N GLN A 170 13.86 58.56 -17.85
CA GLN A 170 15.24 58.90 -18.18
C GLN A 170 15.35 59.79 -19.42
N ALA A 171 14.60 59.47 -20.48
CA ALA A 171 14.57 60.28 -21.70
C ALA A 171 14.03 61.69 -21.44
N ARG A 172 12.98 61.83 -20.63
CA ARG A 172 12.46 63.14 -20.20
C ARG A 172 13.48 63.92 -19.38
N SER A 173 14.11 63.27 -18.40
CA SER A 173 15.12 63.90 -17.55
C SER A 173 16.35 64.34 -18.34
N GLN A 174 16.74 63.58 -19.36
CA GLN A 174 17.81 63.97 -20.28
C GLN A 174 17.40 65.17 -21.14
N ALA A 175 16.20 65.16 -21.73
CA ALA A 175 15.71 66.28 -22.52
C ALA A 175 15.63 67.58 -21.71
N MET A 176 15.26 67.51 -20.42
CA MET A 176 15.27 68.67 -19.53
C MET A 176 16.70 69.19 -19.28
N ARG A 177 17.66 68.30 -19.01
CA ARG A 177 19.07 68.68 -18.83
C ARG A 177 19.66 69.30 -20.10
N ASP A 178 19.38 68.72 -21.26
CA ASP A 178 19.84 69.26 -22.54
C ASP A 178 19.23 70.65 -22.82
N HIS A 179 17.96 70.84 -22.42
CA HIS A 179 17.30 72.14 -22.52
C HIS A 179 17.89 73.18 -21.57
N GLU A 180 18.21 72.83 -20.33
CA GLU A 180 18.88 73.72 -19.37
C GLU A 180 20.26 74.15 -19.89
N VAL A 181 21.04 73.23 -20.45
CA VAL A 181 22.34 73.54 -21.08
C VAL A 181 22.14 74.50 -22.27
N TYR A 182 21.13 74.25 -23.10
CA TYR A 182 20.80 75.14 -24.21
C TYR A 182 20.40 76.54 -23.74
N LEU A 183 19.58 76.66 -22.68
CA LEU A 183 19.18 77.95 -22.12
C LEU A 183 20.38 78.71 -21.55
N ALA A 184 21.26 78.04 -20.80
CA ALA A 184 22.48 78.65 -20.28
C ALA A 184 23.39 79.15 -21.41
N TYR A 185 23.52 78.37 -22.50
CA TYR A 185 24.29 78.79 -23.68
C TYR A 185 23.65 79.99 -24.39
N ALA A 186 22.33 80.00 -24.55
CA ALA A 186 21.59 81.11 -25.15
C ALA A 186 21.69 82.39 -24.29
N GLU A 187 21.64 82.26 -22.96
CA GLU A 187 21.83 83.37 -22.02
C GLU A 187 23.26 83.93 -22.11
N ALA A 188 24.28 83.07 -22.21
CA ALA A 188 25.66 83.50 -22.41
C ALA A 188 25.83 84.30 -23.72
N ILE A 189 25.26 83.83 -24.83
CA ILE A 189 25.25 84.58 -26.10
C ILE A 189 24.56 85.94 -25.94
N ASN A 190 23.42 85.98 -25.26
CA ASN A 190 22.72 87.24 -25.01
C ASN A 190 23.53 88.18 -24.11
N SER A 191 24.23 87.68 -23.09
CA SER A 191 25.11 88.51 -22.26
C SER A 191 26.30 89.09 -23.03
N VAL A 192 26.88 88.31 -23.97
CA VAL A 192 27.97 88.79 -24.83
C VAL A 192 27.48 89.87 -25.78
N ASN A 193 26.25 89.76 -26.29
CA ASN A 193 25.66 90.79 -27.15
C ASN A 193 25.22 92.06 -26.41
N VAL A 194 25.12 92.06 -25.07
CA VAL A 194 24.67 93.23 -24.29
C VAL A 194 25.82 94.12 -23.79
N THR A 195 27.09 93.74 -23.98
CA THR A 195 28.23 94.60 -23.64
C THR A 195 29.14 94.85 -24.83
N PRO A 196 29.16 96.07 -25.41
CA PRO A 196 30.18 96.46 -26.37
C PRO A 196 31.51 96.70 -25.65
N HIS A 197 32.60 96.27 -26.28
CA HIS A 197 33.99 96.44 -25.85
C HIS A 197 34.42 95.61 -24.66
N PHE A 198 35.04 94.45 -24.90
CA PHE A 198 36.27 94.12 -24.19
C PHE A 198 37.22 93.37 -25.12
N GLU A 199 38.46 93.86 -25.12
CA GLU A 199 39.56 93.50 -25.99
C GLU A 199 40.00 92.04 -25.77
N HIS A 200 40.43 91.43 -26.87
CA HIS A 200 41.00 90.09 -26.98
C HIS A 200 42.12 89.85 -25.95
N PHE A 201 41.83 89.06 -24.92
CA PHE A 201 42.88 88.32 -24.20
C PHE A 201 42.82 86.86 -24.64
N GLU A 202 43.65 86.55 -25.64
CA GLU A 202 44.10 85.20 -25.91
C GLU A 202 44.86 84.72 -24.67
N THR A 203 44.27 83.81 -23.91
CA THR A 203 45.00 83.04 -22.89
C THR A 203 44.81 81.56 -23.19
N PRO A 204 45.89 80.75 -23.17
CA PRO A 204 45.93 79.47 -23.86
C PRO A 204 45.32 78.35 -23.03
N ALA A 205 44.97 77.28 -23.75
CA ALA A 205 44.44 76.02 -23.25
C ALA A 205 45.20 75.48 -22.02
N GLU A 206 44.54 75.50 -20.86
CA GLU A 206 44.94 74.66 -19.74
C GLU A 206 44.28 73.28 -19.87
N ASP A 207 45.14 72.30 -20.11
CA ASP A 207 44.90 70.87 -19.97
C ASP A 207 44.27 70.54 -18.61
N ILE A 208 42.96 70.32 -18.56
CA ILE A 208 42.34 69.62 -17.42
C ILE A 208 42.24 68.15 -17.82
N SER A 209 43.35 67.47 -17.62
CA SER A 209 43.43 66.02 -17.55
C SER A 209 42.90 65.57 -16.19
N THR A 210 41.74 64.90 -16.15
CA THR A 210 41.48 63.90 -15.10
C THR A 210 40.68 62.74 -15.69
N PRO A 211 41.32 61.61 -16.02
CA PRO A 211 40.63 60.35 -16.23
C PRO A 211 40.15 59.87 -14.86
N PHE A 212 38.84 59.83 -14.66
CA PHE A 212 38.23 59.31 -13.44
C PHE A 212 38.50 57.80 -13.37
N GLU A 213 39.49 57.42 -12.56
CA GLU A 213 39.75 56.02 -12.19
C GLU A 213 38.49 55.44 -11.54
N SER A 214 37.90 54.44 -12.20
CA SER A 214 36.81 53.68 -11.62
C SER A 214 37.30 52.98 -10.35
N PRO A 215 36.67 53.24 -9.19
CA PRO A 215 37.07 52.61 -7.95
C PRO A 215 36.93 51.09 -8.12
N ASN A 216 38.00 50.39 -7.73
CA ASN A 216 38.08 48.94 -7.59
C ASN A 216 36.89 48.44 -6.77
N LEU A 217 35.76 48.19 -7.43
CA LEU A 217 34.57 47.64 -6.81
C LEU A 217 34.97 46.27 -6.25
N PRO A 218 34.85 46.05 -4.93
CA PRO A 218 35.21 44.78 -4.34
C PRO A 218 34.42 43.68 -5.05
N ARG A 219 35.14 42.69 -5.57
CA ARG A 219 34.60 41.49 -6.23
C ARG A 219 33.41 40.99 -5.42
N LYS A 220 32.20 41.36 -5.86
CA LYS A 220 30.95 40.99 -5.21
C LYS A 220 30.97 39.47 -5.17
N ARG A 221 31.11 38.88 -3.97
CA ARG A 221 31.00 37.42 -3.78
C ARG A 221 29.75 37.02 -4.52
N ARG A 222 29.90 36.33 -5.66
CA ARG A 222 28.77 35.93 -6.50
C ARG A 222 27.78 35.27 -5.57
N SER A 223 26.65 35.93 -5.35
CA SER A 223 25.54 35.40 -4.58
C SER A 223 25.31 34.00 -5.14
N ARG A 224 25.64 32.96 -4.35
CA ARG A 224 25.52 31.57 -4.79
C ARG A 224 24.08 31.45 -5.27
N SER A 225 23.88 31.28 -6.58
CA SER A 225 22.55 31.40 -7.18
C SER A 225 21.58 30.57 -6.36
N LEU A 226 20.38 31.10 -6.12
CA LEU A 226 19.32 30.39 -5.39
C LEU A 226 19.16 28.97 -5.95
N GLY A 227 19.31 28.81 -7.27
CA GLY A 227 19.37 27.52 -7.95
C GLY A 227 20.42 26.54 -7.41
N ARG A 228 21.64 26.97 -7.06
CA ARG A 228 22.67 26.09 -6.47
C ARG A 228 22.35 25.69 -5.02
N LYS A 229 21.71 26.56 -4.24
CA LYS A 229 21.20 26.21 -2.89
C LYS A 229 20.06 25.18 -2.99
N VAL A 230 19.11 25.41 -3.89
CA VAL A 230 17.98 24.50 -4.13
C VAL A 230 18.48 23.14 -4.65
N LEU A 231 19.38 23.13 -5.64
CA LEU A 231 19.99 21.90 -6.15
C LEU A 231 20.75 21.12 -5.06
N GLY A 232 21.45 21.82 -4.16
CA GLY A 232 22.12 21.20 -3.02
C GLY A 232 21.13 20.54 -2.05
N SER A 233 20.03 21.23 -1.74
CA SER A 233 18.96 20.71 -0.89
C SER A 233 18.28 19.49 -1.52
N VAL A 234 17.88 19.58 -2.79
CA VAL A 234 17.23 18.50 -3.54
C VAL A 234 18.14 17.27 -3.64
N LYS A 235 19.43 17.45 -3.97
CA LYS A 235 20.40 16.33 -3.99
C LYS A 235 20.54 15.67 -2.62
N LYS A 236 20.47 16.43 -1.53
CA LYS A 236 20.57 15.91 -0.16
C LYS A 236 19.31 15.11 0.20
N THR A 237 18.14 15.58 -0.19
CA THR A 237 16.86 14.86 0.00
C THR A 237 16.84 13.56 -0.79
N ILE A 238 17.16 13.58 -2.08
CA ILE A 238 17.21 12.37 -2.92
C ILE A 238 18.17 11.33 -2.31
N ARG A 239 19.36 11.75 -1.86
CA ARG A 239 20.32 10.83 -1.22
C ARG A 239 19.75 10.18 0.04
N ARG A 240 19.03 10.94 0.87
CA ARG A 240 18.37 10.42 2.09
C ARG A 240 17.24 9.46 1.76
N SER A 241 16.44 9.76 0.75
CA SER A 241 15.36 8.88 0.27
C SER A 241 15.90 7.54 -0.24
N VAL A 242 16.99 7.58 -1.02
CA VAL A 242 17.63 6.35 -1.54
C VAL A 242 18.23 5.53 -0.40
N SER A 243 18.91 6.15 0.57
CA SER A 243 19.39 5.43 1.77
C SER A 243 18.24 4.76 2.53
N ALA A 244 17.14 5.47 2.79
CA ALA A 244 16.01 4.89 3.52
C ALA A 244 15.37 3.71 2.78
N ILE A 245 15.31 3.76 1.43
CA ILE A 245 14.84 2.64 0.61
C ILE A 245 15.82 1.47 0.69
N HIS A 246 17.12 1.74 0.62
CA HIS A 246 18.14 0.69 0.72
C HIS A 246 18.10 0.00 2.08
N ASP A 247 18.01 0.77 3.17
CA ASP A 247 17.85 0.25 4.52
C ASP A 247 16.56 -0.58 4.63
N TYR A 248 15.45 -0.12 4.07
CA TYR A 248 14.19 -0.89 4.07
C TYR A 248 14.34 -2.22 3.32
N ILE A 249 14.99 -2.22 2.16
CA ILE A 249 15.22 -3.44 1.38
C ILE A 249 16.10 -4.42 2.17
N ASP A 250 17.21 -3.94 2.76
CA ASP A 250 18.14 -4.78 3.52
C ASP A 250 17.52 -5.43 4.76
N HIS A 251 16.51 -4.79 5.36
CA HIS A 251 15.83 -5.31 6.56
C HIS A 251 14.60 -6.19 6.26
N HIS A 252 13.99 -6.06 5.09
CA HIS A 252 12.73 -6.75 4.76
C HIS A 252 12.85 -7.79 3.63
N HIS A 253 13.97 -7.83 2.91
CA HIS A 253 14.22 -8.83 1.85
C HIS A 253 15.30 -9.87 2.21
N LYS A 254 15.58 -10.08 3.51
CA LYS A 254 16.28 -11.28 4.00
C LYS A 254 15.27 -12.31 4.49
#